data_AF-A0A495VY69-F1
#
_entry.id   AF-A0A495VY69-F1
#
_cell.length_a   1.000
_cell.length_b   1.000
_cell.length_c   1.000
_cell.angle_alpha   90.00
_cell.angle_beta   90.00
_cell.angle_gamma   90.00
#
_symmetry.space_group_name_H-M   'P 1'
#
loop_
_entity.id
_entity.type
_entity.pdbx_description
1 polymer ?
#
loop_
_entity_poly.entity_id
_entity_poly.type
_entity_poly.pdbx_seq_one_letter_code
_entity_poly.pdbx_strand_id
1 'polypeptide(L)' 'MHKVVVSVADENLSDLPAVVTALRAAGLVVDDVLEALGVVTGSAAPEAVGSLRSVPGVSDVETQRVVGLPPGSPTA' A
#
# COMPACT_ATOMS: atom_id res chain seq x y z
N MET A 1 -10.29 -5.82 5.83
CA MET A 1 -9.00 -5.51 5.16
C MET A 1 -8.99 -4.03 4.81
N HIS A 2 -7.87 -3.35 5.00
CA HIS A 2 -7.71 -1.94 4.64
C HIS A 2 -7.03 -1.83 3.29
N LYS A 3 -7.46 -0.88 2.45
CA LYS A 3 -6.74 -0.50 1.23
C LYS A 3 -5.39 0.09 1.64
N VAL A 4 -4.33 -0.33 0.97
CA VAL A 4 -2.95 0.08 1.25
C VAL A 4 -2.27 0.39 -0.06
N VAL A 5 -1.45 1.44 -0.04
CA VAL A 5 -0.57 1.83 -1.14
C VAL A 5 0.85 1.67 -0.64
N VAL A 6 1.66 0.92 -1.38
CA VAL A 6 3.06 0.64 -1.06
C VAL A 6 3.91 1.29 -2.13
N SER A 7 4.85 2.13 -1.70
CA SER A 7 5.84 2.76 -2.57
C SER A 7 7.13 1.96 -2.49
N VAL A 8 7.65 1.54 -3.64
CA VAL A 8 8.92 0.82 -3.79
C VAL A 8 10.02 1.85 -4.07
N ALA A 9 11.20 1.66 -3.47
CA ALA A 9 12.35 2.53 -3.69
C ALA A 9 12.85 2.41 -5.15
N ASP A 10 13.26 3.54 -5.74
CA ASP A 10 13.75 3.60 -7.13
C ASP A 10 14.88 2.61 -7.42
N GLU A 11 15.78 2.40 -6.45
CA GLU A 11 16.89 1.45 -6.55
C GLU A 11 16.45 -0.02 -6.71
N ASN A 12 15.23 -0.34 -6.27
CA ASN A 12 14.63 -1.66 -6.32
C ASN A 12 13.61 -1.83 -7.46
N LEU A 13 13.40 -0.83 -8.32
CA LEU A 13 12.47 -0.91 -9.45
C LEU A 13 12.84 -2.02 -10.45
N SER A 14 14.13 -2.26 -10.66
CA SER A 14 14.61 -3.36 -11.51
C SER A 14 14.22 -4.74 -10.97
N ASP A 15 13.98 -4.85 -9.66
CA ASP A 15 13.60 -6.07 -8.93
C ASP A 15 12.17 -5.99 -8.38
N LEU A 16 11.33 -5.10 -8.94
CA LEU A 16 9.94 -4.91 -8.52
C LEU A 16 9.13 -6.23 -8.45
N PRO A 17 9.26 -7.20 -9.38
CA PRO A 17 8.56 -8.48 -9.28
C PRO A 17 8.93 -9.28 -8.01
N ALA A 18 10.19 -9.18 -7.56
CA ALA A 18 10.64 -9.82 -6.33
C ALA A 18 10.03 -9.12 -5.10
N VAL A 19 9.98 -7.77 -5.11
CA VAL A 19 9.33 -6.98 -4.05
C VAL A 19 7.83 -7.30 -3.97
N VAL A 20 7.13 -7.37 -5.10
CA VAL A 20 5.70 -7.73 -5.15
C VAL A 20 5.46 -9.13 -4.58
N THR A 21 6.35 -10.08 -4.87
CA THR A 21 6.28 -11.44 -4.31
C THR A 21 6.47 -11.43 -2.80
N ALA A 22 7.44 -10.66 -2.29
CA ALA A 22 7.68 -10.51 -0.85
C ALA A 22 6.49 -9.82 -0.14
N LEU A 23 5.89 -8.81 -0.76
CA LEU A 23 4.69 -8.14 -0.24
C LEU A 23 3.51 -9.11 -0.15
N ARG A 24 3.29 -9.95 -1.17
CA ARG A 24 2.26 -11.00 -1.14
C ARG A 24 2.51 -12.01 -0.02
N ALA A 25 3.74 -12.45 0.14
CA ALA A 25 4.13 -13.37 1.22
C ALA A 25 3.93 -12.75 2.62
N ALA A 26 4.12 -11.44 2.74
CA ALA A 26 3.87 -10.68 3.97
C ALA A 26 2.37 -10.40 4.23
N GLY A 27 1.47 -10.81 3.33
CA GLY A 27 0.02 -10.70 3.52
C GLY A 27 -0.65 -9.54 2.77
N LEU A 28 0.03 -8.91 1.81
CA LEU A 28 -0.60 -7.95 0.89
C LEU A 28 -1.38 -8.69 -0.20
N VAL A 29 -2.66 -8.36 -0.32
CA VAL A 29 -3.47 -8.70 -1.49
C VAL A 29 -3.27 -7.60 -2.53
N VAL A 30 -2.44 -7.87 -3.53
CA VAL A 30 -2.13 -6.92 -4.60
C VAL A 30 -3.34 -6.75 -5.52
N ASP A 31 -3.77 -5.50 -5.70
CA ASP A 31 -4.86 -5.06 -6.57
C ASP A 31 -4.27 -4.64 -7.92
N ASP A 32 -3.31 -3.72 -7.89
CA ASP A 32 -2.68 -3.15 -9.08
C ASP A 32 -1.21 -2.80 -8.82
N VAL A 33 -0.39 -2.91 -9.87
CA VAL A 33 1.05 -2.60 -9.82
C VAL A 33 1.35 -1.53 -10.86
N LEU A 34 1.66 -0.33 -10.39
CA LEU A 34 2.07 0.80 -11.20
C LEU A 34 3.59 0.79 -11.35
N GLU A 35 4.08 -0.13 -12.19
CA GLU A 35 5.52 -0.39 -12.38
C GLU A 35 6.31 0.86 -12.76
N ALA A 36 5.74 1.72 -13.61
CA ALA A 36 6.36 2.97 -14.04
C ALA A 36 6.54 4.00 -12.90
N LEU A 37 5.78 3.87 -11.81
CA LEU A 37 5.83 4.75 -10.64
C LEU A 37 6.44 4.06 -9.42
N GLY A 38 6.72 2.76 -9.48
CA GLY A 38 7.13 1.99 -8.31
C GLY A 38 6.05 1.82 -7.26
N VAL A 39 4.76 1.90 -7.63
CA VAL A 39 3.68 1.86 -6.64
C VAL A 39 2.89 0.55 -6.75
N VAL A 40 2.68 -0.11 -5.63
CA VAL A 40 1.83 -1.31 -5.52
C VAL A 40 0.61 -0.95 -4.68
N THR A 41 -0.57 -1.08 -5.27
CA THR A 41 -1.83 -0.90 -4.56
C THR A 41 -2.41 -2.26 -4.19
N GLY A 42 -3.08 -2.30 -3.04
CA GLY A 42 -3.61 -3.56 -2.53
C GLY A 42 -4.49 -3.39 -1.32
N SER A 43 -4.77 -4.51 -0.67
CA SER A 43 -5.42 -4.56 0.62
C SER A 43 -4.65 -5.46 1.56
N ALA A 44 -4.51 -5.05 2.83
CA ALA A 44 -3.85 -5.85 3.84
C ALA A 44 -4.64 -5.85 5.16
N ALA A 45 -4.35 -6.82 6.02
CA ALA A 45 -4.80 -6.78 7.41
C ALA A 45 -4.02 -5.69 8.17
N PRO A 46 -4.65 -4.99 9.13
CA PRO A 46 -3.97 -3.93 9.90
C PRO A 46 -2.73 -4.43 10.64
N GLU A 47 -2.77 -5.67 11.14
CA GLU A 47 -1.65 -6.38 11.75
C GLU A 47 -0.51 -6.70 10.77
N ALA A 48 -0.81 -6.89 9.48
CA ALA A 48 0.20 -7.15 8.45
C ALA A 48 0.91 -5.87 7.98
N VAL A 49 0.36 -4.69 8.23
CA VAL A 49 0.95 -3.40 7.79
C VAL A 49 2.37 -3.21 8.34
N GLY A 50 2.63 -3.66 9.57
CA GLY A 50 3.99 -3.64 10.14
C GLY A 50 4.97 -4.51 9.36
N SER A 51 4.55 -5.72 8.96
CA SER A 51 5.36 -6.64 8.16
C SER A 51 5.63 -6.11 6.76
N LEU A 52 4.66 -5.42 6.13
CA LEU A 52 4.86 -4.79 4.82
C LEU A 52 5.96 -3.73 4.83
N ARG A 53 6.07 -2.96 5.93
CA ARG A 53 7.11 -1.92 6.09
C ARG A 53 8.51 -2.49 6.28
N SER A 54 8.62 -3.75 6.71
CA SER A 54 9.90 -4.45 6.86
C SER A 54 10.35 -5.15 5.57
N VAL A 55 9.55 -5.13 4.50
CA VAL A 55 9.95 -5.76 3.24
C VAL A 55 11.09 -4.94 2.60
N PRO A 56 12.24 -5.56 2.30
CA PRO A 56 13.35 -4.85 1.66
C PRO A 56 12.94 -4.34 0.28
N GLY A 57 13.27 -3.07 0.01
CA GLY A 57 12.86 -2.36 -1.21
C GLY A 57 11.58 -1.53 -1.05
N VAL A 58 10.85 -1.65 0.06
CA VAL A 58 9.72 -0.77 0.36
C VAL A 58 10.25 0.57 0.90
N SER A 59 9.86 1.65 0.25
CA SER A 59 10.12 3.01 0.68
C SER A 59 9.05 3.49 1.67
N ASP A 60 7.77 3.25 1.37
CA ASP A 60 6.66 3.65 2.24
C ASP A 60 5.45 2.71 2.12
N VAL A 61 4.64 2.65 3.18
CA VAL A 61 3.37 1.91 3.25
C VAL A 61 2.29 2.81 3.85
N GLU A 62 1.41 3.30 2.99
CA GLU A 62 0.31 4.18 3.35
C GLU A 62 -1.03 3.44 3.36
N THR A 63 -1.74 3.49 4.49
CA THR A 63 -3.10 2.93 4.61
C THR A 63 -4.13 3.96 4.16
N GLN A 64 -4.96 3.59 3.19
CA GLN A 64 -6.03 4.45 2.69
C GLN A 64 -7.08 4.68 3.79
N ARG A 65 -7.19 5.92 4.25
CA ARG A 65 -8.22 6.35 5.20
C ARG A 65 -9.45 6.84 4.45
N VAL A 66 -10.63 6.38 4.87
CA VAL A 66 -11.89 6.98 4.41
C VAL A 66 -12.13 8.23 5.25
N VAL A 67 -12.06 9.40 4.61
CA VAL A 67 -12.48 10.67 5.20
C VAL A 67 -13.91 10.94 4.77
N GLY A 68 -14.84 10.94 5.74
CA GLY A 68 -16.22 11.37 5.52
C GLY A 68 -16.33 12.89 5.66
N LEU A 69 -17.06 13.54 4.77
CA LEU A 69 -17.47 14.93 4.98
C LEU A 69 -18.31 14.99 6.27
N PRO A 70 -18.08 15.97 7.16
CA PRO A 70 -19.00 16.20 8.25
C PRO A 70 -20.39 16.50 7.67
N PRO A 71 -21.50 16.03 8.30
CA PRO A 71 -22.82 16.38 7.84
C PRO A 71 -22.94 17.91 7.81
N GLY A 72 -23.22 18.47 6.64
CA GLY A 72 -23.43 19.91 6.49
C GLY A 72 -24.49 20.35 7.48
N SER A 73 -24.21 21.38 8.26
CA SER A 73 -25.21 22.00 9.12
C SER A 73 -26.41 22.41 8.27
N PRO A 74 -27.65 22.08 8.64
CA PRO A 74 -28.81 22.61 7.95
C PRO A 74 -28.80 24.12 8.14
N THR A 75 -28.61 24.85 7.04
CA THR A 75 -28.87 26.30 7.00
C THR A 75 -30.36 26.50 7.30
N ALA A 76 -30.64 27.14 8.42
CA ALA A 76 -31.97 27.57 8.85
C ALA A 76 -32.48 28.76 8.03
#